data_AF-A0A523LQY1-F1
#
_entry.id   AF-A0A523LQY1-F1
#
_cell.length_a   1.000
_cell.length_b   1.000
_cell.length_c   1.000
_cell.angle_alpha   90.00
_cell.angle_beta   90.00
_cell.angle_gamma   90.00
#
_symmetry.space_group_name_H-M   'P 1'
#
loop_
_entity.id
_entity.type
_entity.pdbx_description
1 polymer ?
#
loop_
_entity_poly.entity_id
_entity_poly.type
_entity_poly.pdbx_seq_one_letter_code
_entity_poly.pdbx_strand_id
1 'polypeptide(L)'
;MSANPIHLRRSSRFRLHRLSGPAIIKPVSSRVIRDALNPDSRFLPPFRPMGANSSATDCTSSSAGTVIDLTGLDQIKNIDAYGDTVTVQPGVRIGDLARELAAQGLELGGSHDLMSRTVGGAVAGACIGPAFGDDGAFFASQVKSIRVITPNGKPIEIRQSQHNLLNAYRMSFGMLGVIDEITLKSGRSNHLPSHTGAVVSISLPALRKNLET
;
A
#
# COMPACT_ATOMS: atom_id res chain seq x y z
N MET A 1 37.60 -48.62 -9.29
CA MET A 1 36.54 -48.36 -10.29
C MET A 1 36.16 -46.90 -10.19
N SER A 2 36.62 -46.09 -11.13
CA SER A 2 36.45 -44.63 -11.16
C SER A 2 35.04 -44.28 -11.65
N ALA A 3 34.30 -43.49 -10.88
CA ALA A 3 32.98 -42.98 -11.27
C ALA A 3 33.15 -41.88 -12.32
N ASN A 4 32.64 -42.13 -13.52
CA ASN A 4 32.70 -41.18 -14.62
C ASN A 4 31.66 -40.05 -14.37
N PRO A 5 32.03 -38.77 -14.38
CA PRO A 5 31.08 -37.69 -14.11
C PRO A 5 30.06 -37.57 -15.25
N ILE A 6 28.77 -37.55 -14.89
CA ILE A 6 27.68 -37.35 -15.84
C ILE A 6 27.74 -35.90 -16.35
N HIS A 7 28.21 -35.71 -17.58
CA HIS A 7 28.08 -34.43 -18.27
C HIS A 7 26.63 -34.22 -18.73
N LEU A 8 25.91 -33.36 -18.02
CA LEU A 8 24.61 -32.87 -18.48
C LEU A 8 24.79 -32.11 -19.80
N ARG A 9 24.32 -32.71 -20.89
CA ARG A 9 24.30 -32.10 -22.22
C ARG A 9 23.37 -30.88 -22.16
N ARG A 10 23.92 -29.67 -22.18
CA ARG A 10 23.15 -28.42 -22.29
C ARG A 10 22.30 -28.46 -23.57
N SER A 11 21.06 -28.90 -23.45
CA SER A 11 20.08 -28.82 -24.54
C SER A 11 19.64 -27.36 -24.65
N SER A 12 20.32 -26.62 -25.51
CA SER A 12 20.03 -25.21 -25.84
C SER A 12 18.72 -25.03 -26.61
N ARG A 13 17.64 -25.70 -26.18
CA ARG A 13 16.28 -25.57 -26.76
C ARG A 13 15.39 -24.59 -26.00
N PHE A 14 15.80 -24.14 -24.81
CA PHE A 14 15.16 -22.99 -24.19
C PHE A 14 15.80 -21.72 -24.73
N ARG A 15 15.17 -21.16 -25.78
CA ARG A 15 15.30 -19.73 -26.05
C ARG A 15 14.77 -19.03 -24.80
N LEU A 16 15.66 -18.47 -23.98
CA LEU A 16 15.26 -17.41 -23.08
C LEU A 16 14.72 -16.31 -24.01
N HIS A 17 13.40 -16.23 -24.14
CA HIS A 17 12.81 -15.03 -24.73
C HIS A 17 13.40 -13.88 -23.91
N ARG A 18 14.08 -12.96 -24.59
CA ARG A 18 14.39 -11.66 -24.00
C ARG A 18 13.03 -11.12 -23.61
N LEU A 19 12.69 -11.18 -22.33
CA LEU A 19 11.46 -10.60 -21.84
C LEU A 19 11.63 -9.12 -22.14
N SER A 20 10.92 -8.62 -23.15
CA SER A 20 10.61 -7.19 -23.21
C SER A 20 10.09 -6.86 -21.81
N GLY A 21 10.76 -5.97 -21.09
CA GLY A 21 10.42 -5.66 -19.71
C GLY A 21 8.94 -5.35 -19.54
N PRO A 22 8.42 -5.34 -18.29
CA PRO A 22 7.00 -5.16 -18.08
C PRO A 22 6.51 -3.88 -18.76
N ALA A 23 5.32 -3.95 -19.37
CA ALA A 23 4.65 -2.73 -19.80
C ALA A 23 4.36 -1.87 -18.56
N ILE A 24 4.55 -0.56 -18.65
CA ILE A 24 4.20 0.36 -17.56
C ILE A 24 3.05 1.23 -18.05
N ILE A 25 1.96 1.26 -17.27
CA ILE A 25 0.84 2.18 -17.49
C ILE A 25 0.71 3.11 -16.30
N LYS A 26 0.37 4.38 -16.58
CA LYS A 26 0.13 5.39 -15.55
C LYS A 26 -1.30 5.93 -15.67
N PRO A 27 -2.30 5.24 -15.08
CA PRO A 27 -3.69 5.69 -15.13
C PRO A 27 -3.86 7.05 -14.43
N VAL A 28 -4.69 7.90 -15.04
CA VAL A 28 -5.22 9.15 -14.45
C VAL A 28 -6.72 9.04 -14.11
N SER A 29 -7.31 7.88 -14.40
CA SER A 29 -8.70 7.56 -14.03
C SER A 29 -8.88 6.05 -13.84
N SER A 30 -9.90 5.68 -13.06
CA SER A 30 -10.28 4.28 -12.84
C SER A 30 -10.65 3.55 -14.13
N ARG A 31 -11.16 4.27 -15.14
CA ARG A 31 -11.46 3.71 -16.47
C ARG A 31 -10.24 3.09 -17.12
N VAL A 32 -9.09 3.75 -17.07
CA VAL A 32 -7.84 3.24 -17.68
C VAL A 32 -7.42 1.92 -17.02
N ILE A 33 -7.61 1.79 -15.70
CA ILE A 33 -7.32 0.53 -14.99
C ILE A 33 -8.27 -0.58 -15.44
N ARG A 34 -9.58 -0.28 -15.53
CA ARG A 34 -10.59 -1.26 -15.98
C ARG A 34 -10.31 -1.74 -17.41
N ASP A 35 -9.98 -0.81 -18.30
CA ASP A 35 -9.64 -1.11 -19.68
C ASP A 35 -8.36 -1.95 -19.76
N ALA A 36 -7.37 -1.67 -18.90
CA ALA A 36 -6.13 -2.44 -18.87
C ALA A 36 -6.30 -3.88 -18.36
N LEU A 37 -7.19 -4.09 -17.39
CA LEU A 37 -7.51 -5.40 -16.80
C LEU A 37 -8.53 -6.20 -17.62
N ASN A 38 -9.11 -5.64 -18.68
CA ASN A 38 -10.01 -6.37 -19.57
C ASN A 38 -9.24 -7.54 -20.23
N PRO A 39 -9.78 -8.78 -20.26
CA PRO A 39 -9.15 -9.90 -20.96
C PRO A 39 -8.76 -9.63 -22.42
N ASP A 40 -9.50 -8.75 -23.11
CA ASP A 40 -9.23 -8.37 -24.51
C ASP A 40 -8.19 -7.24 -24.65
N SER A 41 -7.64 -6.78 -23.52
CA SER A 41 -6.60 -5.75 -23.47
C SER A 41 -5.28 -6.25 -24.06
N ARG A 42 -4.50 -5.32 -24.61
CA ARG A 42 -3.10 -5.60 -24.99
C ARG A 42 -2.16 -5.80 -23.81
N PHE A 43 -2.61 -5.43 -22.60
CA PHE A 43 -1.80 -5.53 -21.39
C PHE A 43 -1.93 -6.93 -20.79
N LEU A 44 -0.79 -7.52 -20.47
CA LEU A 44 -0.73 -8.92 -20.05
C LEU A 44 -0.48 -9.04 -18.54
N PRO A 45 -1.04 -10.07 -17.89
CA PRO A 45 -0.66 -10.42 -16.53
C PRO A 45 0.81 -10.93 -16.47
N PRO A 46 1.44 -10.93 -15.28
CA PRO A 46 0.90 -10.46 -14.01
C PRO A 46 0.74 -8.93 -13.99
N PHE A 47 -0.33 -8.46 -13.35
CA PHE A 47 -0.54 -7.04 -13.08
C PHE A 47 0.05 -6.68 -11.72
N ARG A 48 0.86 -5.62 -11.65
CA ARG A 48 1.52 -5.14 -10.43
C ARG A 48 1.14 -3.70 -10.15
N PRO A 49 0.23 -3.44 -9.20
CA PRO A 49 -0.05 -2.08 -8.74
C PRO A 49 1.20 -1.52 -8.06
N MET A 50 1.60 -0.32 -8.45
CA MET A 50 2.77 0.37 -7.89
C MET A 50 2.38 1.79 -7.50
N GLY A 51 2.76 2.21 -6.30
CA GLY A 51 2.64 3.59 -5.83
C GLY A 51 3.97 4.32 -5.91
N ALA A 52 4.48 4.80 -4.77
CA ALA A 52 5.75 5.50 -4.66
C ALA A 52 7.00 4.68 -5.02
N ASN A 53 6.86 3.36 -5.22
CA ASN A 53 7.96 2.41 -5.31
C ASN A 53 8.96 2.47 -4.14
N SER A 54 8.47 2.74 -2.93
CA SER A 54 9.30 2.88 -1.71
C SER A 54 9.46 1.58 -0.91
N SER A 55 9.19 0.43 -1.53
CA SER A 55 9.34 -0.87 -0.86
C SER A 55 10.81 -1.26 -0.77
N ALA A 56 11.22 -1.89 0.34
CA ALA A 56 12.54 -2.50 0.45
C ALA A 56 12.64 -3.85 -0.29
N THR A 57 11.51 -4.37 -0.80
CA THR A 57 11.43 -5.61 -1.55
C THR A 57 10.98 -5.36 -2.99
N ASP A 58 11.29 -6.30 -3.88
CA ASP A 58 10.86 -6.30 -5.29
C ASP A 58 9.36 -6.61 -5.50
N CYS A 59 8.50 -6.31 -4.52
CA CYS A 59 7.06 -6.64 -4.61
C CYS A 59 6.32 -5.86 -5.71
N THR A 60 6.86 -4.68 -6.08
CA THR A 60 6.38 -3.81 -7.15
C THR A 60 7.13 -4.01 -8.47
N SER A 61 8.29 -4.66 -8.44
CA SER A 61 9.12 -4.97 -9.61
C SER A 61 8.56 -6.21 -10.34
N SER A 62 8.74 -6.25 -11.66
CA SER A 62 8.43 -7.44 -12.46
C SER A 62 9.36 -7.57 -13.65
N SER A 63 9.67 -8.80 -14.04
CA SER A 63 10.42 -9.09 -15.28
C SER A 63 9.51 -9.28 -16.49
N ALA A 64 8.19 -9.36 -16.30
CA ALA A 64 7.18 -9.58 -17.34
C ALA A 64 5.81 -9.00 -16.92
N GLY A 65 4.85 -8.99 -17.85
CA GLY A 65 3.48 -8.53 -17.57
C GLY A 65 3.37 -7.01 -17.57
N THR A 66 2.57 -6.46 -16.65
CA THR A 66 2.22 -5.04 -16.63
C THR A 66 2.32 -4.44 -15.23
N VAL A 67 3.05 -3.35 -15.09
CA VAL A 67 3.08 -2.51 -13.89
C VAL A 67 2.08 -1.36 -14.06
N ILE A 68 1.22 -1.20 -13.06
CA ILE A 68 0.20 -0.15 -13.01
C ILE A 68 0.68 0.91 -12.02
N ASP A 69 1.31 1.97 -12.53
CA ASP A 69 1.76 3.13 -11.75
C ASP A 69 0.55 4.00 -11.35
N LEU A 70 0.12 3.85 -10.11
CA LEU A 70 -1.02 4.56 -9.53
C LEU A 70 -0.68 5.99 -9.11
N THR A 71 0.56 6.47 -9.29
CA THR A 71 0.94 7.85 -8.93
C THR A 71 0.24 8.92 -9.76
N GLY A 72 -0.42 8.55 -10.87
CA GLY A 72 -1.29 9.47 -11.64
C GLY A 72 -2.71 9.62 -11.08
N LEU A 73 -3.08 8.83 -10.06
CA LEU A 73 -4.35 8.92 -9.34
C LEU A 73 -4.09 9.59 -7.98
N ASP A 74 -3.85 10.90 -7.98
CA ASP A 74 -3.35 11.68 -6.84
C ASP A 74 -4.34 12.76 -6.33
N GLN A 75 -5.64 12.58 -6.59
CA GLN A 75 -6.66 13.51 -6.11
C GLN A 75 -7.17 13.16 -4.71
N ILE A 76 -7.30 14.18 -3.86
CA ILE A 76 -8.16 14.16 -2.67
C ILE A 76 -9.58 14.43 -3.15
N LYS A 77 -10.48 13.45 -2.99
CA LYS A 77 -11.83 13.47 -3.57
C LYS A 77 -12.85 14.17 -2.67
N ASN A 78 -12.73 13.98 -1.36
CA ASN A 78 -13.64 14.57 -0.39
C ASN A 78 -12.97 14.62 0.99
N ILE A 79 -13.15 15.71 1.72
CA ILE A 79 -12.82 15.82 3.14
C ILE A 79 -14.12 16.13 3.87
N ASP A 80 -14.56 15.20 4.71
CA ASP A 80 -15.75 15.33 5.54
C ASP A 80 -15.33 15.57 6.99
N ALA A 81 -15.29 16.85 7.37
CA ALA A 81 -14.93 17.29 8.71
C ALA A 81 -16.01 16.97 9.77
N TYR A 82 -17.24 16.64 9.36
CA TYR A 82 -18.29 16.24 10.30
C TYR A 82 -18.26 14.75 10.57
N GLY A 83 -18.05 13.96 9.51
CA GLY A 83 -17.90 12.50 9.58
C GLY A 83 -16.51 12.03 10.00
N ASP A 84 -15.55 12.94 10.19
CA ASP A 84 -14.15 12.63 10.52
C ASP A 84 -13.55 11.63 9.50
N THR A 85 -13.78 11.89 8.20
CA THR A 85 -13.25 11.05 7.12
C THR A 85 -12.69 11.84 5.95
N VAL A 86 -11.75 11.22 5.25
CA VAL A 86 -11.19 11.73 4.00
C VAL A 86 -11.17 10.63 2.95
N THR A 87 -11.66 10.94 1.75
CA THR A 87 -11.63 10.04 0.59
C THR A 87 -10.59 10.53 -0.40
N VAL A 88 -9.67 9.64 -0.77
CA VAL A 88 -8.53 9.93 -1.64
C VAL A 88 -8.32 8.85 -2.69
N GLN A 89 -7.64 9.23 -3.75
CA GLN A 89 -7.08 8.29 -4.71
C GLN A 89 -5.76 7.67 -4.18
N PRO A 90 -5.39 6.45 -4.64
CA PRO A 90 -4.27 5.68 -4.10
C PRO A 90 -2.89 6.31 -4.32
N GLY A 91 -2.74 7.19 -5.31
CA GLY A 91 -1.50 7.87 -5.68
C GLY A 91 -1.18 9.11 -4.85
N VAL A 92 -2.14 9.62 -4.05
CA VAL A 92 -1.91 10.74 -3.13
C VAL A 92 -0.74 10.42 -2.21
N ARG A 93 0.17 11.38 -2.00
CA ARG A 93 1.28 11.24 -1.04
C ARG A 93 0.79 11.49 0.37
N ILE A 94 1.28 10.71 1.35
CA ILE A 94 0.88 10.87 2.75
C ILE A 94 1.16 12.28 3.25
N GLY A 95 2.34 12.83 2.93
CA GLY A 95 2.70 14.19 3.33
C GLY A 95 1.80 15.28 2.73
N ASP A 96 1.32 15.08 1.50
CA ASP A 96 0.41 16.02 0.87
C ASP A 96 -0.99 15.94 1.48
N LEU A 97 -1.46 14.73 1.76
CA LEU A 97 -2.72 14.51 2.48
C LEU A 97 -2.68 15.12 3.88
N ALA A 98 -1.61 14.90 4.64
CA ALA A 98 -1.46 15.45 5.98
C ALA A 98 -1.49 16.99 5.96
N ARG A 99 -0.83 17.62 4.99
CA ARG A 99 -0.83 19.08 4.83
C ARG A 99 -2.23 19.63 4.52
N GLU A 100 -2.95 18.97 3.63
CA GLU A 100 -4.31 19.39 3.24
C GLU A 100 -5.29 19.24 4.41
N LEU A 101 -5.20 18.15 5.16
CA LEU A 101 -6.00 17.95 6.37
C LEU A 101 -5.68 19.00 7.44
N ALA A 102 -4.39 19.30 7.64
CA ALA A 102 -3.96 20.30 8.62
C ALA A 102 -4.51 21.71 8.28
N ALA A 103 -4.60 22.06 7.00
CA ALA A 103 -5.23 23.32 6.56
C ALA A 103 -6.72 23.42 6.95
N GLN A 104 -7.38 22.29 7.22
CA GLN A 104 -8.76 22.20 7.66
C GLN A 104 -8.90 21.88 9.17
N GLY A 105 -7.80 21.90 9.92
CA GLY A 105 -7.78 21.57 11.35
C GLY A 105 -7.95 20.08 11.66
N LEU A 106 -7.72 19.21 10.66
CA LEU A 106 -7.80 17.77 10.76
C LEU A 106 -6.40 17.14 10.71
N GLU A 107 -6.28 15.90 11.19
CA GLU A 107 -5.06 15.10 11.17
C GLU A 107 -5.33 13.63 10.83
N LEU A 108 -4.30 12.95 10.32
CA LEU A 108 -4.31 11.49 10.22
C LEU A 108 -3.96 10.90 11.59
N GLY A 109 -4.48 9.70 11.89
CA GLY A 109 -4.16 9.03 13.15
C GLY A 109 -2.69 8.56 13.19
N GLY A 110 -2.02 8.80 14.31
CA GLY A 110 -0.63 8.39 14.53
C GLY A 110 0.41 9.18 13.71
N SER A 111 1.68 8.80 13.89
CA SER A 111 2.81 9.46 13.21
C SER A 111 3.35 8.58 12.08
N HIS A 112 3.42 9.10 10.86
CA HIS A 112 3.98 8.37 9.70
C HIS A 112 5.35 8.94 9.32
N ASP A 113 6.35 8.08 9.24
CA ASP A 113 7.75 8.41 8.95
C ASP A 113 8.02 8.60 7.45
N LEU A 114 7.32 7.85 6.59
CA LEU A 114 7.51 7.86 5.14
C LEU A 114 6.49 8.75 4.41
N MET A 115 6.62 10.07 4.59
CA MET A 115 5.73 11.08 3.99
C MET A 115 5.70 11.06 2.45
N SER A 116 6.77 10.60 1.81
CA SER A 116 6.85 10.45 0.35
C SER A 116 6.13 9.21 -0.19
N ARG A 117 5.65 8.31 0.69
CA ARG A 117 4.90 7.12 0.27
C ARG A 117 3.50 7.52 -0.19
N THR A 118 2.93 6.75 -1.12
CA THR A 118 1.54 6.95 -1.53
C THR A 118 0.58 6.26 -0.57
N VAL A 119 -0.62 6.82 -0.40
CA VAL A 119 -1.67 6.27 0.48
C VAL A 119 -2.00 4.82 0.11
N GLY A 120 -2.17 4.52 -1.18
CA GLY A 120 -2.44 3.16 -1.65
C GLY A 120 -1.32 2.18 -1.30
N GLY A 121 -0.05 2.61 -1.40
CA GLY A 121 1.10 1.80 -1.00
C GLY A 121 1.20 1.59 0.51
N ALA A 122 0.72 2.52 1.32
CA ALA A 122 0.68 2.42 2.77
C ALA A 122 -0.50 1.58 3.30
N VAL A 123 -1.60 1.51 2.53
CA VAL A 123 -2.75 0.63 2.82
C VAL A 123 -2.50 -0.81 2.36
N ALA A 124 -1.96 -0.98 1.14
CA ALA A 124 -1.72 -2.30 0.57
C ALA A 124 -0.42 -2.95 1.07
N GLY A 125 0.56 -2.18 1.54
CA GLY A 125 1.77 -2.71 2.17
C GLY A 125 1.78 -2.47 3.68
N ALA A 126 2.85 -2.89 4.35
CA ALA A 126 3.08 -2.50 5.74
C ALA A 126 3.59 -1.05 5.80
N CYS A 127 2.87 -0.22 6.55
CA CYS A 127 3.28 1.11 6.97
C CYS A 127 2.86 1.25 8.44
N ILE A 128 3.82 1.30 9.35
CA ILE A 128 3.61 1.27 10.79
C ILE A 128 4.16 2.56 11.36
N GLY A 129 3.40 3.20 12.23
CA GLY A 129 3.77 4.41 12.93
C GLY A 129 3.54 4.28 14.44
N PRO A 130 4.20 5.10 15.26
CA PRO A 130 3.77 5.31 16.64
C PRO A 130 2.31 5.74 16.65
N ALA A 131 1.55 5.15 17.57
CA ALA A 131 0.14 5.47 17.77
C ALA A 131 -0.14 5.67 19.26
N PHE A 132 -1.21 6.42 19.54
CA PHE A 132 -1.62 6.78 20.89
C PHE A 132 -3.02 6.23 21.18
N GLY A 133 -3.21 5.61 22.35
CA GLY A 133 -4.49 5.04 22.74
C GLY A 133 -5.00 4.00 21.74
N ASP A 134 -6.23 4.20 21.27
CA ASP A 134 -6.90 3.30 20.31
C ASP A 134 -6.54 3.59 18.83
N ASP A 135 -5.61 4.51 18.56
CA ASP A 135 -5.12 4.71 17.21
C ASP A 135 -4.32 3.47 16.77
N GLY A 136 -4.71 2.88 15.64
CA GLY A 136 -4.03 1.69 15.16
C GLY A 136 -2.64 2.02 14.60
N ALA A 137 -1.62 1.28 15.07
CA ALA A 137 -0.23 1.46 14.64
C ALA A 137 -0.02 1.32 13.12
N PHE A 138 -0.83 0.50 12.45
CA PHE A 138 -0.77 0.37 10.99
C PHE A 138 -1.57 1.47 10.31
N PHE A 139 -1.01 2.09 9.27
CA PHE A 139 -1.73 3.05 8.42
C PHE A 139 -3.04 2.45 7.87
N ALA A 140 -2.98 1.18 7.46
CA ALA A 140 -4.14 0.43 6.96
C ALA A 140 -5.29 0.30 7.97
N SER A 141 -5.03 0.42 9.28
CA SER A 141 -6.07 0.35 10.32
C SER A 141 -7.08 1.49 10.23
N GLN A 142 -6.68 2.65 9.67
CA GLN A 142 -7.47 3.87 9.57
C GLN A 142 -8.50 3.81 8.43
N VAL A 143 -8.41 2.80 7.56
CA VAL A 143 -9.28 2.67 6.38
C VAL A 143 -10.71 2.36 6.78
N LYS A 144 -11.66 3.19 6.38
CA LYS A 144 -13.11 2.99 6.57
C LYS A 144 -13.74 2.23 5.41
N SER A 145 -13.27 2.49 4.20
CA SER A 145 -13.67 1.75 3.01
C SER A 145 -12.60 1.84 1.93
N ILE A 146 -12.65 0.91 0.99
CA ILE A 146 -11.86 0.92 -0.24
C ILE A 146 -12.76 0.59 -1.42
N ARG A 147 -12.46 1.19 -2.57
CA ARG A 147 -12.93 0.71 -3.87
C ARG A 147 -11.78 0.02 -4.59
N VAL A 148 -12.07 -1.16 -5.12
CA VAL A 148 -11.09 -2.02 -5.77
C VAL A 148 -11.60 -2.42 -7.14
N ILE A 149 -10.73 -2.34 -8.13
CA ILE A 149 -10.95 -2.94 -9.44
C ILE A 149 -10.40 -4.37 -9.38
N THR A 150 -11.31 -5.33 -9.43
CA THR A 150 -11.00 -6.76 -9.44
C THR A 150 -10.22 -7.15 -10.70
N PRO A 151 -9.54 -8.32 -10.71
CA PRO A 151 -8.84 -8.82 -11.91
C PRO A 151 -9.72 -8.92 -13.17
N ASN A 152 -11.05 -9.01 -13.01
CA ASN A 152 -12.01 -9.05 -14.12
C ASN A 152 -12.42 -7.62 -14.59
N GLY A 153 -11.73 -6.57 -14.16
CA GLY A 153 -12.02 -5.17 -14.53
C GLY A 153 -13.29 -4.58 -13.89
N LYS A 154 -13.92 -5.31 -12.95
CA LYS A 154 -15.16 -4.86 -12.27
C LYS A 154 -14.81 -4.15 -10.96
N PRO A 155 -15.36 -2.95 -10.70
CA PRO A 155 -15.20 -2.28 -9.41
C PRO A 155 -16.07 -2.94 -8.33
N ILE A 156 -15.54 -3.06 -7.12
CA ILE A 156 -16.25 -3.46 -5.92
C ILE A 156 -15.95 -2.45 -4.80
N GLU A 157 -16.93 -2.17 -3.95
CA GLU A 157 -16.75 -1.32 -2.76
C GLU A 157 -16.77 -2.21 -1.51
N ILE A 158 -15.75 -2.04 -0.67
CA ILE A 158 -15.58 -2.81 0.56
C ILE A 158 -15.59 -1.82 1.72
N ARG A 159 -16.54 -2.00 2.63
CA ARG A 159 -16.78 -1.11 3.79
C ARG A 159 -16.36 -1.78 5.09
N GLN A 160 -16.22 -0.97 6.15
CA GLN A 160 -15.86 -1.44 7.49
C GLN A 160 -16.78 -2.55 8.05
N SER A 161 -18.06 -2.57 7.66
CA SER A 161 -19.00 -3.66 8.03
C SER A 161 -18.54 -5.03 7.53
N GLN A 162 -17.81 -5.08 6.42
CA GLN A 162 -17.23 -6.28 5.83
C GLN A 162 -15.80 -6.51 6.36
N HIS A 163 -15.63 -6.54 7.68
CA HIS A 163 -14.34 -6.58 8.37
C HIS A 163 -13.36 -7.62 7.82
N ASN A 164 -13.80 -8.86 7.60
CA ASN A 164 -12.93 -9.93 7.06
C ASN A 164 -12.41 -9.62 5.66
N LEU A 165 -13.29 -9.11 4.79
CA LEU A 165 -12.92 -8.76 3.41
C LEU A 165 -12.00 -7.53 3.41
N LEU A 166 -12.33 -6.51 4.20
CA LEU A 166 -11.48 -5.31 4.31
C LEU A 166 -10.08 -5.67 4.82
N ASN A 167 -9.99 -6.54 5.83
CA ASN A 167 -8.71 -7.01 6.36
C ASN A 167 -7.90 -7.84 5.35
N ALA A 168 -8.55 -8.57 4.44
CA ALA A 168 -7.85 -9.29 3.37
C ALA A 168 -7.19 -8.34 2.35
N TYR A 169 -7.81 -7.19 2.07
CA TYR A 169 -7.27 -6.20 1.14
C TYR A 169 -6.23 -5.27 1.77
N ARG A 170 -6.39 -4.94 3.05
CA ARG A 170 -5.33 -4.29 3.84
C ARG A 170 -4.10 -5.19 3.84
N MET A 171 -2.94 -4.63 3.55
CA MET A 171 -1.69 -5.39 3.51
C MET A 171 -1.66 -6.54 2.46
N SER A 172 -2.50 -6.47 1.41
CA SER A 172 -2.56 -7.48 0.33
C SER A 172 -1.43 -7.41 -0.69
N PHE A 173 -0.56 -6.40 -0.62
CA PHE A 173 0.47 -6.06 -1.60
C PHE A 173 -0.08 -5.92 -3.04
N GLY A 174 -1.37 -5.59 -3.19
CA GLY A 174 -2.01 -5.44 -4.50
C GLY A 174 -2.31 -6.76 -5.23
N MET A 175 -2.20 -7.90 -4.54
CA MET A 175 -2.41 -9.22 -5.15
C MET A 175 -3.89 -9.55 -5.41
N LEU A 176 -4.81 -8.86 -4.74
CA LEU A 176 -6.25 -9.11 -4.85
C LEU A 176 -6.95 -8.18 -5.84
N GLY A 177 -6.23 -7.23 -6.44
CA GLY A 177 -6.77 -6.23 -7.36
C GLY A 177 -6.10 -4.87 -7.21
N VAL A 178 -6.63 -3.89 -7.93
CA VAL A 178 -6.10 -2.52 -7.93
C VAL A 178 -7.03 -1.64 -7.10
N ILE A 179 -6.54 -1.11 -5.98
CA ILE A 179 -7.28 -0.12 -5.19
C ILE A 179 -7.30 1.20 -5.97
N ASP A 180 -8.48 1.77 -6.23
CA ASP A 180 -8.63 3.02 -6.99
C ASP A 180 -9.20 4.19 -6.15
N GLU A 181 -9.75 3.90 -4.98
CA GLU A 181 -10.26 4.91 -4.03
C GLU A 181 -10.19 4.36 -2.60
N ILE A 182 -9.85 5.23 -1.64
CA ILE A 182 -9.65 4.87 -0.23
C ILE A 182 -10.30 5.94 0.63
N THR A 183 -11.14 5.54 1.57
CA THR A 183 -11.64 6.42 2.62
C THR A 183 -10.95 6.09 3.93
N LEU A 184 -10.36 7.09 4.56
CA LEU A 184 -9.64 7.02 5.84
C LEU A 184 -10.41 7.77 6.92
N LYS A 185 -10.21 7.37 8.17
CA LYS A 185 -10.53 8.20 9.34
C LYS A 185 -9.56 9.40 9.36
N SER A 186 -10.08 10.58 9.65
CA SER A 186 -9.31 11.79 9.96
C SER A 186 -9.84 12.36 11.27
N GLY A 187 -8.97 12.62 12.25
CA GLY A 187 -9.37 13.21 13.53
C GLY A 187 -9.18 14.73 13.54
N ARG A 188 -9.65 15.41 14.59
CA ARG A 188 -9.30 16.81 14.84
C ARG A 188 -7.86 16.90 15.34
N SER A 189 -7.13 17.92 14.88
CA SER A 189 -5.69 18.16 15.19
C SER A 189 -5.33 18.32 16.67
N ASN A 190 -6.31 18.33 17.58
CA ASN A 190 -6.10 18.53 19.01
C ASN A 190 -5.99 17.21 19.79
N HIS A 191 -6.01 16.05 19.15
CA HIS A 191 -5.96 14.76 19.84
C HIS A 191 -4.56 14.35 20.30
N LEU A 192 -3.51 14.93 19.72
CA LEU A 192 -2.16 14.78 20.24
C LEU A 192 -1.92 15.80 21.36
N PRO A 193 -1.69 15.38 22.62
CA PRO A 193 -1.23 16.30 23.65
C PRO A 193 0.06 16.95 23.15
N SER A 194 0.07 18.27 23.04
CA SER A 194 1.16 19.10 22.50
C SER A 194 2.51 18.92 23.22
N HIS A 195 2.52 18.17 24.32
CA HIS A 195 3.71 17.78 25.05
C HIS A 195 3.45 16.38 25.65
N THR A 196 4.14 15.33 25.19
CA THR A 196 4.67 14.24 26.03
C THR A 196 5.52 13.31 25.15
N GLY A 197 6.78 13.68 24.95
CA GLY A 197 7.81 12.70 24.60
C GLY A 197 8.17 11.92 25.86
N ALA A 198 7.40 10.88 26.20
CA ALA A 198 7.84 9.92 27.21
C ALA A 198 8.90 9.01 26.57
N VAL A 199 10.15 9.48 26.53
CA VAL A 199 11.29 8.59 26.24
C VAL A 199 11.49 7.72 27.48
N VAL A 200 10.98 6.50 27.46
CA VAL A 200 11.23 5.53 28.52
C VAL A 200 12.66 5.02 28.34
N SER A 201 13.61 5.62 29.05
CA SER A 201 14.97 5.11 29.15
C SER A 201 15.03 4.07 30.27
N ILE A 202 15.24 2.81 29.91
CA ILE A 202 15.44 1.72 30.89
C ILE A 202 16.95 1.56 31.11
N SER A 203 17.40 1.68 32.37
CA SER A 203 18.80 1.44 32.71
C SER A 203 19.14 -0.06 32.62
N LEU A 204 20.25 -0.39 31.95
CA LEU A 204 20.72 -1.75 31.66
C LEU A 204 20.73 -2.74 32.85
N PRO A 205 21.04 -2.35 34.11
CA PRO A 205 20.98 -3.25 35.25
C PRO A 205 19.57 -3.80 35.54
N ALA A 206 18.51 -3.03 35.23
CA ALA A 206 17.13 -3.46 35.42
C ALA A 206 16.65 -4.44 34.33
N LEU A 207 17.24 -4.36 33.12
CA LEU A 207 16.88 -5.24 32.01
C LEU A 207 17.41 -6.67 32.20
N ARG A 208 18.62 -6.84 32.75
CA ARG A 208 19.19 -8.18 33.03
C ARG A 208 18.38 -8.98 34.04
N LYS A 209 17.83 -8.32 35.06
CA LYS A 209 17.00 -8.98 36.09
C LYS A 209 15.69 -9.57 35.56
N ASN A 210 15.18 -9.06 34.44
CA ASN A 210 13.88 -9.47 33.87
C ASN A 210 14.01 -10.48 32.73
N LEU A 211 15.23 -10.81 32.27
CA LEU A 211 15.47 -11.73 31.15
C LEU A 211 16.01 -13.10 31.60
N GLU A 212 16.26 -13.30 32.90
CA GLU A 212 16.82 -14.54 33.47
C GLU A 212 15.78 -15.41 34.22
N THR A 213 14.49 -15.24 33.94
CA THR A 213 13.40 -16.15 34.36
C THR A 213 12.79 -16.86 33.16
#